data_AF-A0A0H1B558-F1
#
_entry.id   AF-A0A0H1B558-F1
#
_cell.length_a   1.000
_cell.length_b   1.000
_cell.length_c   1.000
_cell.angle_alpha   90.00
_cell.angle_beta   90.00
_cell.angle_gamma   90.00
#
_symmetry.space_group_name_H-M   'P 1'
#
loop_
_entity.id
_entity.type
_entity.pdbx_description
1 polymer ?
#
loop_
_entity_poly.entity_id
_entity_poly.type
_entity_poly.pdbx_seq_one_letter_code
_entity_poly.pdbx_strand_id
1 'polypeptide(L)'
;MRLYARYGYFENLNTYFISPDVRVTRKLFEGVRARVAGTGLGSGKGMGMVGSLPILRWRDVTLGFDSGPAGEGEGEGGQLPADPNSQMVTVWSERGIRFTLRGSGTEPKIKIYIESCSASRDDAVKAVCDVFMAVLEDWVRPCAPGVTCAEQIVTSSGFVFDVPG
;
A
#
# COMPACT_ATOMS: atom_id res chain seq x y z
N MET A 1 -17.88 14.61 -24.00
CA MET A 1 -17.85 14.95 -22.56
C MET A 1 -16.69 14.21 -21.90
N ARG A 2 -15.90 14.91 -21.09
CA ARG A 2 -14.70 14.38 -20.45
C ARG A 2 -15.07 13.79 -19.09
N LEU A 3 -15.03 12.45 -18.92
CA LEU A 3 -15.48 11.72 -17.73
C LEU A 3 -14.86 12.21 -16.41
N TYR A 4 -13.62 12.71 -16.46
CA TYR A 4 -12.89 13.25 -15.32
C TYR A 4 -13.52 14.50 -14.70
N ALA A 5 -14.27 15.29 -15.47
CA ALA A 5 -15.00 16.44 -14.94
C ALA A 5 -16.15 16.04 -14.00
N ARG A 6 -16.61 14.77 -14.07
CA ARG A 6 -17.71 14.24 -13.24
C ARG A 6 -17.22 13.37 -12.08
N TYR A 7 -16.11 12.66 -12.26
CA TYR A 7 -15.66 11.62 -11.31
C TYR A 7 -14.27 11.87 -10.71
N GLY A 8 -13.60 12.96 -11.08
CA GLY A 8 -12.22 13.24 -10.70
C GLY A 8 -11.19 12.62 -11.64
N TYR A 9 -9.93 13.00 -11.44
CA TYR A 9 -8.78 12.45 -12.14
C TYR A 9 -8.25 11.26 -11.36
N PHE A 10 -8.27 10.10 -12.00
CA PHE A 10 -7.69 8.88 -11.47
C PHE A 10 -6.26 8.73 -11.97
N GLU A 11 -5.37 8.33 -11.08
CA GLU A 11 -3.99 8.03 -11.40
C GLU A 11 -3.58 6.73 -10.73
N ASN A 12 -2.73 5.95 -11.40
CA ASN A 12 -2.17 4.72 -10.88
C ASN A 12 -0.65 4.73 -11.01
N LEU A 13 0.02 4.13 -10.02
CA LEU A 13 1.45 3.82 -10.05
C LEU A 13 1.60 2.35 -9.67
N ASN A 14 1.94 1.52 -10.66
CA ASN A 14 2.08 0.09 -10.50
C ASN A 14 3.52 -0.29 -10.83
N THR A 15 4.26 -0.79 -9.84
CA THR A 15 5.67 -1.17 -9.99
C THR A 15 6.03 -2.31 -9.06
N TYR A 16 7.30 -2.62 -8.93
CA TYR A 16 7.81 -3.61 -7.98
C TYR A 16 9.13 -3.16 -7.35
N PHE A 17 9.34 -3.65 -6.14
CA PHE A 17 10.64 -3.69 -5.50
C PHE A 17 11.33 -5.03 -5.80
N ILE A 18 12.65 -5.02 -5.89
CA ILE A 18 13.49 -6.20 -6.05
C ILE A 18 14.03 -6.56 -4.67
N SER A 19 13.68 -7.75 -4.20
CA SER A 19 14.18 -8.30 -2.94
C SER A 19 15.44 -9.13 -3.18
N PRO A 20 16.43 -9.15 -2.27
CA PRO A 20 17.56 -10.06 -2.38
C PRO A 20 17.14 -11.54 -2.29
N ASP A 21 16.14 -11.86 -1.44
CA ASP A 21 15.58 -13.20 -1.30
C ASP A 21 14.17 -13.20 -0.68
N VAL A 22 13.54 -14.38 -0.62
CA VAL A 22 12.19 -14.58 -0.07
C VAL A 22 12.11 -14.31 1.44
N ARG A 23 13.21 -14.50 2.19
CA ARG A 23 13.25 -14.22 3.64
C ARG A 23 13.23 -12.71 3.89
N VAL A 24 13.89 -11.91 3.05
CA VAL A 24 13.82 -10.45 3.11
C VAL A 24 12.41 -9.96 2.82
N THR A 25 11.74 -10.53 1.81
CA THR A 25 10.31 -10.27 1.57
C THR A 25 9.46 -10.60 2.80
N ARG A 26 9.69 -11.76 3.43
CA ARG A 26 8.95 -12.13 4.64
C ARG A 26 9.16 -11.13 5.78
N LYS A 27 10.42 -10.75 6.04
CA LYS A 27 10.78 -9.73 7.05
C LYS A 27 10.12 -8.39 6.78
N LEU A 28 10.03 -7.97 5.51
CA LEU A 28 9.30 -6.75 5.12
C LEU A 28 7.86 -6.79 5.65
N PHE A 29 7.11 -7.83 5.28
CA PHE A 29 5.70 -7.92 5.63
C PHE A 29 5.47 -8.14 7.13
N GLU A 30 6.33 -8.90 7.83
CA GLU A 30 6.29 -9.04 9.29
C GLU A 30 6.52 -7.69 9.98
N GLY A 31 7.51 -6.91 9.53
CA GLY A 31 7.80 -5.60 10.09
C GLY A 31 6.72 -4.56 9.81
N VAL A 32 6.15 -4.54 8.61
CA VAL A 32 4.99 -3.69 8.26
C VAL A 32 3.81 -3.99 9.19
N ARG A 33 3.47 -5.27 9.38
CA ARG A 33 2.39 -5.66 10.30
C ARG A 33 2.68 -5.24 11.74
N ALA A 34 3.91 -5.43 12.21
CA ALA A 34 4.30 -5.05 13.56
C ALA A 34 4.14 -3.53 13.80
N ARG A 35 4.46 -2.70 12.79
CA ARG A 35 4.24 -1.25 12.86
C ARG A 35 2.76 -0.89 12.96
N VAL A 36 1.93 -1.46 12.10
CA VAL A 36 0.47 -1.20 12.09
C VAL A 36 -0.22 -1.77 13.35
N ALA A 37 0.23 -2.91 13.86
CA ALA A 37 -0.28 -3.46 15.11
C ALA A 37 0.12 -2.60 16.32
N GLY A 38 1.38 -2.13 16.35
CA GLY A 38 1.91 -1.25 17.39
C GLY A 38 1.20 0.10 17.51
N THR A 39 0.46 0.51 16.49
CA THR A 39 -0.38 1.73 16.53
C THR A 39 -1.76 1.51 17.16
N GLY A 40 -2.10 0.27 17.53
CA GLY A 40 -3.29 -0.04 18.32
C GLY A 40 -4.45 -0.63 17.54
N LEU A 41 -4.17 -1.46 16.52
CA LEU A 41 -5.16 -2.21 15.77
C LEU A 41 -6.14 -2.93 16.74
N GLY A 42 -7.39 -2.45 16.83
CA GLY A 42 -8.41 -3.00 17.74
C GLY A 42 -8.46 -2.44 19.18
N SER A 43 -7.80 -1.31 19.49
CA SER A 43 -7.76 -0.72 20.85
C SER A 43 -8.23 0.74 20.95
N GLY A 44 -8.91 1.25 19.92
CA GLY A 44 -9.39 2.64 19.87
C GLY A 44 -8.31 3.70 19.66
N LYS A 45 -7.02 3.34 19.70
CA LYS A 45 -5.92 4.13 19.13
C LYS A 45 -5.92 3.85 17.63
N GLY A 46 -6.03 4.89 16.80
CA GLY A 46 -6.20 4.76 15.34
C GLY A 46 -5.15 3.85 14.68
N MET A 47 -5.41 3.41 13.45
CA MET A 47 -4.64 2.35 12.79
C MET A 47 -3.23 2.74 12.31
N GLY A 48 -2.71 3.88 12.76
CA GLY A 48 -1.39 4.37 12.40
C GLY A 48 -1.36 5.17 11.11
N MET A 49 -0.13 5.40 10.63
CA MET A 49 0.16 6.15 9.41
C MET A 49 1.23 5.42 8.59
N VAL A 50 1.29 5.75 7.30
CA VAL A 50 2.39 5.39 6.38
C VAL A 50 3.02 6.69 5.93
N GLY A 51 4.19 7.02 6.50
CA GLY A 51 4.69 8.39 6.45
C GLY A 51 3.64 9.35 7.04
N SER A 52 3.14 10.30 6.23
CA SER A 52 2.08 11.23 6.64
C SER A 52 0.65 10.77 6.30
N LEU A 53 0.48 9.57 5.73
CA LEU A 53 -0.82 9.10 5.24
C LEU A 53 -1.55 8.29 6.33
N PRO A 54 -2.71 8.72 6.82
CA PRO A 54 -3.47 7.95 7.80
C PRO A 54 -3.99 6.64 7.22
N ILE A 55 -3.91 5.56 8.00
CA ILE A 55 -4.51 4.28 7.63
C ILE A 55 -5.98 4.32 8.07
N LEU A 56 -6.90 4.42 7.11
CA LEU A 56 -8.35 4.43 7.38
C LEU A 56 -8.97 3.03 7.31
N ARG A 57 -8.39 2.15 6.48
CA ARG A 57 -8.74 0.73 6.42
C ARG A 57 -7.49 -0.09 6.12
N TRP A 58 -7.37 -1.23 6.78
CA TRP A 58 -6.27 -2.17 6.66
C TRP A 58 -6.86 -3.54 6.34
N ARG A 59 -6.41 -4.12 5.25
CA ARG A 59 -6.74 -5.49 4.89
C ARG A 59 -5.48 -6.30 4.75
N ASP A 60 -5.43 -7.43 5.43
CA ASP A 60 -4.34 -8.40 5.39
C ASP A 60 -4.90 -9.75 4.96
N VAL A 61 -4.68 -10.10 3.69
CA VAL A 61 -5.13 -11.39 3.15
C VAL A 61 -4.33 -12.55 3.75
N THR A 62 -3.08 -12.30 4.14
CA THR A 62 -2.23 -13.32 4.76
C THR A 62 -2.80 -13.80 6.07
N LEU A 63 -3.37 -12.88 6.86
CA LEU A 63 -3.98 -13.16 8.16
C LEU A 63 -5.51 -13.30 8.10
N GLY A 64 -6.13 -13.08 6.94
CA GLY A 64 -7.58 -13.11 6.79
C GLY A 64 -8.28 -12.00 7.58
N PHE A 65 -7.67 -10.83 7.67
CA PHE A 65 -8.17 -9.71 8.47
C PHE A 65 -8.54 -8.51 7.59
N ASP A 66 -9.66 -7.87 7.89
CA ASP A 66 -10.07 -6.60 7.27
C ASP A 66 -10.69 -5.70 8.33
N SER A 67 -10.12 -4.52 8.54
CA SER A 67 -10.65 -3.55 9.51
C SER A 67 -11.88 -2.78 9.01
N GLY A 68 -12.30 -3.00 7.77
CA GLY A 68 -13.49 -2.37 7.20
C GLY A 68 -14.77 -2.84 7.91
N PRO A 69 -15.92 -2.21 7.58
CA PRO A 69 -17.20 -2.66 8.11
C PRO A 69 -17.36 -4.16 7.85
N ALA A 70 -17.60 -4.93 8.90
CA ALA A 70 -17.93 -6.33 8.75
C ALA A 70 -19.26 -6.39 7.98
N GLY A 71 -19.24 -6.99 6.79
CA GLY A 71 -20.48 -7.27 6.09
C GLY A 71 -21.26 -8.29 6.90
N GLU A 72 -22.44 -7.91 7.40
CA GLU A 72 -23.53 -8.73 8.00
C GLU A 72 -23.14 -9.94 8.89
N GLY A 73 -21.93 -9.96 9.44
CA GLY A 73 -21.41 -10.99 10.33
C GLY A 73 -20.67 -10.28 11.47
N GLU A 74 -21.10 -10.56 12.69
CA GLU A 74 -20.79 -9.83 13.92
C GLU A 74 -19.28 -9.70 14.20
N GLY A 75 -18.80 -8.46 14.40
CA GLY A 75 -17.46 -8.14 14.91
C GLY A 75 -16.84 -6.87 14.33
N GLU A 76 -16.02 -6.17 15.13
CA GLU A 76 -15.10 -5.14 14.63
C GLU A 76 -14.08 -5.82 13.69
N GLY A 77 -14.28 -5.64 12.38
CA GLY A 77 -13.45 -6.18 11.32
C GLY A 77 -13.95 -7.53 10.78
N GLY A 78 -14.21 -7.58 9.48
CA GLY A 78 -14.68 -8.80 8.81
C GLY A 78 -13.55 -9.82 8.64
N GLN A 79 -13.76 -11.04 9.13
CA GLN A 79 -12.84 -12.16 8.92
C GLN A 79 -12.94 -12.65 7.47
N LEU A 80 -11.83 -12.61 6.74
CA LEU A 80 -11.72 -13.08 5.35
C LEU A 80 -11.05 -14.47 5.33
N PRO A 81 -11.22 -15.27 4.25
CA PRO A 81 -10.39 -16.45 4.05
C PRO A 81 -8.91 -16.06 4.05
N ALA A 82 -8.14 -16.60 5.01
CA ALA A 82 -6.72 -16.35 5.10
C ALA A 82 -5.96 -17.17 4.04
N ASP A 83 -4.94 -16.57 3.45
CA ASP A 83 -3.95 -17.27 2.62
C ASP A 83 -2.54 -17.05 3.18
N PRO A 84 -2.09 -17.92 4.11
CA PRO A 84 -0.77 -17.78 4.76
C PRO A 84 0.41 -17.84 3.79
N ASN A 85 0.20 -18.39 2.59
CA ASN A 85 1.23 -18.50 1.56
C ASN A 85 1.33 -17.23 0.71
N SER A 86 0.33 -16.36 0.74
CA SER A 86 0.31 -15.09 0.03
C SER A 86 0.63 -13.94 0.97
N GLN A 87 1.76 -13.25 0.77
CA GLN A 87 2.03 -11.98 1.42
C GLN A 87 1.27 -10.86 0.71
N MET A 88 0.19 -10.33 1.30
CA MET A 88 -0.60 -9.28 0.67
C MET A 88 -1.33 -8.41 1.69
N VAL A 89 -1.02 -7.11 1.67
CA VAL A 89 -1.67 -6.09 2.52
C VAL A 89 -2.20 -4.97 1.65
N THR A 90 -3.35 -4.39 2.03
CA THR A 90 -3.99 -3.27 1.34
C THR A 90 -4.38 -2.20 2.34
N VAL A 91 -4.07 -0.95 2.00
CA VAL A 91 -4.42 0.24 2.76
C VAL A 91 -5.36 1.11 1.95
N TRP A 92 -6.41 1.59 2.61
CA TRP A 92 -7.16 2.75 2.16
C TRP A 92 -6.82 3.92 3.07
N SER A 93 -6.52 5.05 2.45
CA SER A 93 -6.23 6.31 3.14
C SER A 93 -7.23 7.37 2.69
N GLU A 94 -7.03 8.58 3.17
CA GLU A 94 -7.81 9.74 2.75
C GLU A 94 -7.61 10.07 1.27
N ARG A 95 -8.38 11.04 0.75
CA ARG A 95 -8.18 11.62 -0.59
C ARG A 95 -8.20 10.58 -1.73
N GLY A 96 -9.02 9.53 -1.57
CA GLY A 96 -9.19 8.49 -2.60
C GLY A 96 -7.95 7.62 -2.80
N ILE A 97 -6.98 7.64 -1.89
CA ILE A 97 -5.77 6.84 -1.96
C ILE A 97 -6.05 5.40 -1.55
N ARG A 98 -5.60 4.47 -2.39
CA ARG A 98 -5.59 3.04 -2.09
C ARG A 98 -4.29 2.44 -2.59
N PHE A 99 -3.63 1.62 -1.77
CA PHE A 99 -2.49 0.87 -2.26
C PHE A 99 -2.39 -0.54 -1.71
N THR A 100 -1.76 -1.42 -2.47
CA THR A 100 -1.55 -2.83 -2.13
C THR A 100 -0.08 -3.19 -2.28
N LEU A 101 0.51 -3.77 -1.24
CA LEU A 101 1.78 -4.48 -1.32
C LEU A 101 1.53 -5.98 -1.41
N ARG A 102 2.18 -6.64 -2.37
CA ARG A 102 2.05 -8.08 -2.60
C ARG A 102 3.40 -8.74 -2.88
N GLY A 103 3.75 -9.76 -2.09
CA GLY A 103 4.88 -10.64 -2.39
C GLY A 103 4.55 -11.57 -3.56
N SER A 104 5.53 -11.83 -4.42
CA SER A 104 5.34 -12.66 -5.63
C SER A 104 5.50 -14.17 -5.39
N GLY A 105 5.39 -14.63 -4.15
CA GLY A 105 5.46 -16.06 -3.75
C GLY A 105 6.86 -16.67 -3.91
N THR A 106 7.23 -17.02 -5.14
CA THR A 106 8.50 -17.66 -5.49
C THR A 106 9.51 -16.71 -6.13
N GLU A 107 9.05 -15.59 -6.71
CA GLU A 107 9.95 -14.59 -7.27
C GLU A 107 10.43 -13.59 -6.19
N PRO A 108 11.68 -13.11 -6.28
CA PRO A 108 12.23 -12.09 -5.39
C PRO A 108 11.68 -10.68 -5.73
N LYS A 109 10.36 -10.57 -5.94
CA LYS A 109 9.67 -9.32 -6.27
C LYS A 109 8.56 -9.03 -5.28
N ILE A 110 8.46 -7.78 -4.88
CA ILE A 110 7.36 -7.23 -4.09
C ILE A 110 6.64 -6.22 -4.96
N LYS A 111 5.44 -6.56 -5.42
CA LYS A 111 4.63 -5.68 -6.26
C LYS A 111 3.94 -4.64 -5.40
N ILE A 112 3.89 -3.41 -5.90
CA ILE A 112 3.11 -2.32 -5.32
C ILE A 112 2.14 -1.79 -6.37
N TYR A 113 0.88 -1.66 -5.97
CA TYR A 113 -0.18 -1.07 -6.76
C TYR A 113 -0.70 0.13 -5.99
N ILE A 114 -0.65 1.32 -6.57
CA ILE A 114 -1.11 2.56 -5.94
C ILE A 114 -2.13 3.19 -6.85
N GLU A 115 -3.24 3.63 -6.27
CA GLU A 115 -4.31 4.33 -6.95
C GLU A 115 -4.65 5.59 -6.17
N SER A 116 -4.98 6.66 -6.88
CA SER A 116 -5.49 7.91 -6.31
C SER A 116 -6.65 8.45 -7.15
N CYS A 117 -7.50 9.26 -6.52
CA CYS A 117 -8.52 10.05 -7.21
C CYS A 117 -8.51 11.47 -6.63
N SER A 118 -8.32 12.47 -7.48
CA SER A 118 -8.23 13.87 -7.07
C SER A 118 -8.96 14.83 -8.02
N ALA A 119 -9.17 16.07 -7.58
CA ALA A 119 -9.88 17.09 -8.36
C ALA A 119 -9.07 17.58 -9.59
N SER A 120 -7.75 17.43 -9.57
CA SER A 120 -6.85 17.76 -10.68
C SER A 120 -5.94 16.57 -11.02
N ARG A 121 -5.42 16.55 -12.25
CA ARG A 121 -4.44 15.55 -12.70
C ARG A 121 -3.16 15.63 -11.88
N ASP A 122 -2.65 16.85 -11.66
CA ASP A 122 -1.39 17.08 -10.98
C ASP A 122 -1.46 16.60 -9.51
N ASP A 123 -2.59 16.82 -8.84
CA ASP A 123 -2.80 16.29 -7.49
C ASP A 123 -2.87 14.75 -7.47
N ALA A 124 -3.49 14.13 -8.47
CA ALA A 124 -3.59 12.67 -8.55
C ALA A 124 -2.20 12.03 -8.79
N VAL A 125 -1.40 12.63 -9.69
CA VAL A 125 0.01 12.28 -9.93
C VAL A 125 0.84 12.45 -8.68
N LYS A 126 0.74 13.61 -8.03
CA LYS A 126 1.48 13.88 -6.80
C LYS A 126 1.12 12.86 -5.71
N ALA A 127 -0.16 12.55 -5.56
CA ALA A 127 -0.63 11.59 -4.56
C ALA A 127 -0.01 10.20 -4.73
N VAL A 128 0.04 9.65 -5.97
CA VAL A 128 0.64 8.32 -6.16
C VAL A 128 2.15 8.32 -5.93
N CYS A 129 2.84 9.41 -6.27
CA CYS A 129 4.28 9.56 -6.03
C CYS A 129 4.59 9.71 -4.53
N ASP A 130 3.81 10.54 -3.82
CA ASP A 130 3.92 10.72 -2.36
C ASP A 130 3.69 9.38 -1.62
N VAL A 131 2.69 8.61 -2.04
CA VAL A 131 2.41 7.28 -1.46
C VAL A 131 3.57 6.32 -1.71
N PHE A 132 4.12 6.31 -2.92
CA PHE A 132 5.27 5.45 -3.24
C PHE A 132 6.46 5.78 -2.32
N MET A 133 6.78 7.07 -2.18
CA MET A 133 7.86 7.51 -1.29
C MET A 133 7.57 7.19 0.18
N ALA A 134 6.34 7.40 0.64
CA ALA A 134 5.96 7.05 2.01
C ALA A 134 6.16 5.55 2.28
N VAL A 135 5.75 4.68 1.35
CA VAL A 135 5.96 3.23 1.47
C VAL A 135 7.45 2.88 1.41
N LEU A 136 8.21 3.50 0.50
CA LEU A 136 9.65 3.26 0.39
C LEU A 136 10.40 3.63 1.69
N GLU A 137 10.17 4.83 2.21
CA GLU A 137 10.88 5.36 3.39
C GLU A 137 10.41 4.74 4.70
N ASP A 138 9.10 4.62 4.90
CA ASP A 138 8.55 4.24 6.21
C ASP A 138 8.45 2.72 6.37
N TRP A 139 8.27 1.99 5.26
CA TRP A 139 8.06 0.55 5.30
C TRP A 139 9.25 -0.22 4.73
N VAL A 140 9.62 0.01 3.47
CA VAL A 140 10.58 -0.82 2.74
C VAL A 140 11.99 -0.68 3.30
N ARG A 141 12.57 0.53 3.28
CA ARG A 141 13.94 0.81 3.75
C ARG A 141 14.20 0.29 5.17
N PRO A 142 13.33 0.56 6.17
CA PRO A 142 13.61 0.13 7.55
C PRO A 142 13.21 -1.31 7.88
N CYS A 143 12.34 -1.99 7.11
CA CYS A 143 12.02 -3.41 7.37
C CYS A 143 12.80 -4.40 6.51
N ALA A 144 13.32 -3.95 5.37
CA ALA A 144 14.00 -4.81 4.41
C ALA A 144 15.18 -4.09 3.76
N PRO A 145 16.28 -3.85 4.53
CA PRO A 145 17.51 -3.32 3.98
C PRO A 145 18.01 -4.17 2.80
N GLY A 146 18.42 -3.51 1.72
CA GLY A 146 18.87 -4.17 0.49
C GLY A 146 17.79 -4.45 -0.54
N VAL A 147 16.52 -4.18 -0.23
CA VAL A 147 15.46 -4.09 -1.25
C VAL A 147 15.67 -2.84 -2.10
N THR A 148 15.61 -2.99 -3.43
CA THR A 148 15.79 -1.88 -4.38
C THR A 148 14.52 -1.64 -5.20
N CYS A 149 14.44 -0.50 -5.89
CA CYS A 149 13.38 -0.16 -6.83
C CYS A 149 13.98 0.46 -8.10
N ALA A 150 13.15 0.64 -9.12
CA ALA A 150 13.56 1.35 -10.33
C ALA A 150 13.83 2.83 -10.03
N GLU A 151 14.88 3.38 -10.64
CA GLU A 151 15.22 4.81 -10.54
C GLU A 151 14.15 5.71 -11.18
N GLN A 152 13.44 5.19 -12.18
CA GLN A 152 12.35 5.88 -12.86
C GLN A 152 11.10 5.00 -12.92
N ILE A 153 9.95 5.59 -12.59
CA ILE A 153 8.64 4.93 -12.62
C ILE A 153 7.68 5.79 -13.43
N VAL A 154 6.91 5.17 -14.33
CA VAL A 154 5.91 5.88 -15.16
C VAL A 154 4.51 5.64 -14.61
N THR A 155 3.76 6.71 -14.36
CA THR A 155 2.35 6.62 -13.93
C THR A 155 1.42 6.27 -15.09
N SER A 156 0.17 5.92 -14.80
CA SER A 156 -0.82 5.57 -15.83
C SER A 156 -1.12 6.69 -16.84
N SER A 157 -0.92 7.96 -16.47
CA SER A 157 -1.05 9.09 -17.38
C SER A 157 0.25 9.46 -18.12
N GLY A 158 1.33 8.70 -17.94
CA GLY A 158 2.62 8.91 -18.61
C GLY A 158 3.53 9.92 -17.92
N PHE A 159 3.25 10.32 -16.68
CA PHE A 159 4.19 11.12 -15.89
C PHE A 159 5.39 10.26 -15.50
N VAL A 160 6.60 10.77 -15.69
CA VAL A 160 7.85 10.11 -15.29
C VAL A 160 8.22 10.61 -13.89
N PHE A 161 8.26 9.69 -12.94
CA PHE A 161 8.66 9.94 -11.56
C PHE A 161 10.08 9.42 -11.33
N ASP A 162 11.01 10.34 -11.10
CA ASP A 162 12.38 10.04 -10.69
C ASP A 162 12.42 9.76 -9.18
N VAL A 163 12.82 8.56 -8.79
CA VAL A 163 12.96 8.16 -7.40
C VAL A 163 14.26 8.75 -6.85
N PRO A 164 14.22 9.58 -5.79
CA PRO A 164 15.43 10.10 -5.18
C PRO A 164 16.31 8.97 -4.63
N GLY A 165 17.62 9.10 -4.82
CA GLY A 165 18.64 8.19 -4.29
C GLY A 165 18.65 8.11 -2.77
#